data_AF-A0A3D5MNZ1-F1
#
_entry.id   AF-A0A3D5MNZ1-F1
#
_cell.length_a   1.000
_cell.length_b   1.000
_cell.length_c   1.000
_cell.angle_alpha   90.00
_cell.angle_beta   90.00
_cell.angle_gamma   90.00
#
_symmetry.space_group_name_H-M   'P 1'
#
loop_
_entity.id
_entity.type
_entity.pdbx_description
1 polymer ?
#
loop_
_entity_poly.entity_id
_entity_poly.type
_entity_poly.pdbx_seq_one_letter_code
_entity_poly.pdbx_strand_id
1 'polypeptide(L)' 'MEASQERLEMLRRLSEAPGVSGYEDEVRRVIREEVSGLAEVSTDKLGSVIVKKRGSADEPRIMLAGH' A
#
# COMPACT_ATOMS: atom_id res chain seq x y z
N MET A 1 10.10 -9.73 19.49
CA MET A 1 9.11 -10.78 19.12
C MET A 1 7.82 -10.21 18.53
N GLU A 2 7.47 -8.94 18.79
CA GLU A 2 6.22 -8.30 18.29
C GLU A 2 6.18 -8.02 16.78
N ALA A 3 7.28 -7.57 16.17
CA ALA A 3 7.30 -7.18 14.75
C ALA A 3 6.91 -8.30 13.76
N SER A 4 6.99 -9.57 14.17
CA SER A 4 6.54 -10.69 13.33
C SER A 4 5.03 -10.89 13.39
N GLN A 5 4.40 -10.59 14.53
CA GLN A 5 2.94 -10.69 14.69
C GLN A 5 2.25 -9.54 13.96
N GLU A 6 2.79 -8.33 14.03
CA GLU A 6 2.28 -7.17 13.28
C GLU A 6 2.29 -7.43 11.77
N ARG A 7 3.38 -8.00 11.23
CA ARG A 7 3.44 -8.38 9.81
C ARG A 7 2.42 -9.45 9.44
N LEU A 8 2.22 -10.45 10.30
CA LEU A 8 1.22 -11.50 10.06
C LEU A 8 -0.20 -10.92 10.06
N GLU A 9 -0.49 -9.99 10.96
CA GLU A 9 -1.79 -9.32 11.00
C GLU A 9 -1.99 -8.43 9.76
N MET A 10 -0.98 -7.66 9.33
CA MET A 10 -1.02 -6.89 8.09
C MET A 10 -1.32 -7.80 6.87
N LEU A 11 -0.58 -8.91 6.75
CA LEU A 11 -0.77 -9.88 5.67
C LEU A 11 -2.18 -10.50 5.72
N ARG A 12 -2.66 -10.84 6.92
CA ARG A 12 -4.00 -11.37 7.12
C ARG A 12 -5.06 -10.38 6.64
N ARG A 13 -4.99 -9.12 7.09
CA ARG A 13 -5.91 -8.05 6.67
C ARG A 13 -5.93 -7.84 5.16
N LEU A 14 -4.77 -7.89 4.50
CA LEU A 14 -4.68 -7.80 3.04
C LEU A 14 -5.28 -9.02 2.34
N SER A 15 -5.01 -10.23 2.84
CA SER A 15 -5.49 -11.47 2.23
C SER A 15 -6.99 -11.74 2.42
N GLU A 16 -7.57 -11.24 3.51
CA GLU A 16 -9.00 -11.41 3.83
C GLU A 16 -9.86 -10.27 3.26
N ALA A 17 -9.26 -9.18 2.77
CA ALA A 17 -9.98 -8.05 2.19
C ALA A 17 -10.61 -8.42 0.82
N PRO A 18 -11.90 -8.15 0.59
CA PRO A 18 -12.52 -8.31 -0.73
C PRO A 18 -11.89 -7.36 -1.75
N GLY A 19 -11.45 -7.87 -2.89
CA GLY A 19 -10.75 -7.07 -3.90
C GLY A 19 -10.71 -7.73 -5.26
N VAL A 20 -11.87 -8.13 -5.79
CA VAL A 20 -11.95 -8.58 -7.18
C VAL A 20 -11.64 -7.43 -8.13
N SER A 21 -11.14 -7.74 -9.32
CA SER A 21 -10.73 -6.73 -10.30
C SER A 21 -11.86 -5.73 -10.59
N GLY A 22 -11.56 -4.43 -10.45
CA GLY A 22 -12.53 -3.33 -10.58
C GLY A 22 -13.33 -3.01 -9.32
N TYR A 23 -13.15 -3.74 -8.22
CA TYR A 23 -13.78 -3.53 -6.91
C TYR A 23 -12.74 -3.63 -5.78
N GLU A 24 -11.57 -3.01 -5.96
CA GLU A 24 -10.44 -3.10 -5.02
C GLU A 24 -10.52 -2.12 -3.83
N ASP A 25 -11.69 -1.55 -3.50
CA ASP A 25 -11.81 -0.47 -2.52
C ASP A 25 -11.40 -0.87 -1.08
N GLU A 26 -11.71 -2.08 -0.63
CA GLU A 26 -11.32 -2.57 0.70
C GLU A 26 -9.81 -2.82 0.78
N VAL A 27 -9.22 -3.45 -0.24
CA VAL A 27 -7.75 -3.63 -0.34
C VAL A 27 -7.06 -2.27 -0.36
N ARG A 28 -7.59 -1.31 -1.12
CA ARG A 28 -7.10 0.08 -1.16
C ARG A 28 -7.10 0.71 0.23
N ARG A 29 -8.18 0.51 0.99
CA ARG A 29 -8.31 1.05 2.36
C ARG A 29 -7.26 0.46 3.28
N VAL A 30 -7.08 -0.86 3.28
CA VAL A 30 -6.04 -1.52 4.09
C VAL A 30 -4.65 -0.98 3.74
N ILE A 31 -4.29 -0.90 2.46
CA ILE A 31 -2.99 -0.35 2.04
C ILE A 31 -2.79 1.08 2.55
N ARG A 32 -3.80 1.95 2.41
CA ARG A 32 -3.71 3.35 2.87
C ARG A 32 -3.50 3.47 4.38
N GLU A 33 -4.18 2.63 5.16
CA GLU A 33 -4.05 2.61 6.61
C GLU A 33 -2.63 2.19 7.02
N GLU A 34 -2.08 1.14 6.40
CA GLU A 34 -0.73 0.61 6.70
C GLU A 34 0.39 1.58 6.32
N VAL A 35 0.21 2.39 5.25
CA VAL A 35 1.23 3.35 4.80
C VAL A 35 1.02 4.78 5.31
N SER A 36 -0.04 4.99 6.09
CA SER A 36 -0.40 6.31 6.61
C SER A 36 0.75 6.90 7.45
N GLY A 37 1.14 8.14 7.16
CA GLY A 37 2.22 8.83 7.85
C GLY A 37 3.65 8.40 7.46
N LEU A 38 3.82 7.37 6.63
CA LEU A 38 5.16 6.89 6.22
C LEU A 38 5.71 7.61 4.97
N ALA A 39 4.81 8.02 4.08
CA ALA A 39 5.12 8.56 2.76
C ALA A 39 3.96 9.39 2.18
N GLU A 40 4.21 10.06 1.05
CA GLU A 40 3.19 10.77 0.28
C GLU A 40 2.29 9.74 -0.42
N VAL A 41 0.98 9.79 -0.18
CA VAL A 41 0.00 8.85 -0.74
C VAL A 41 -0.89 9.56 -1.74
N SER A 42 -1.02 9.00 -2.94
CA SER A 42 -1.90 9.50 -4.00
C SER A 42 -2.63 8.35 -4.69
N THR A 43 -3.55 8.66 -5.60
CA THR A 43 -4.36 7.67 -6.31
C THR A 43 -4.62 8.14 -7.73
N ASP A 44 -4.51 7.23 -8.68
CA ASP A 44 -4.83 7.53 -10.07
C ASP A 44 -6.35 7.47 -10.33
N LYS A 45 -6.76 7.61 -11.59
CA LYS A 45 -8.17 7.62 -11.97
C LYS A 45 -8.83 6.23 -11.94
N LEU A 46 -8.04 5.16 -11.96
CA LEU A 46 -8.53 3.78 -11.90
C LEU A 46 -8.57 3.27 -10.46
N GLY A 47 -7.89 3.97 -9.55
CA GLY A 47 -7.89 3.68 -8.14
C GLY A 47 -6.64 2.95 -7.65
N SER A 48 -5.56 2.89 -8.43
CA SER A 48 -4.29 2.36 -7.93
C SER A 48 -3.71 3.29 -6.84
N VAL A 49 -3.29 2.72 -5.71
CA VAL A 49 -2.61 3.48 -4.65
C VAL A 49 -1.15 3.68 -5.03
N ILE A 50 -0.71 4.93 -5.04
CA ILE A 50 0.68 5.29 -5.31
C ILE A 50 1.29 5.86 -4.03
N VAL A 51 2.28 5.15 -3.50
CA VAL A 51 3.01 5.54 -2.29
C VAL A 51 4.40 6.02 -2.68
N LYS A 52 4.68 7.32 -2.51
CA LYS A 52 5.94 7.94 -2.88
C LYS A 52 6.76 8.26 -1.63
N LYS A 53 7.81 7.47 -1.41
CA LYS A 53 8.87 7.80 -0.44
C LYS A 53 9.95 8.64 -1.13
N ARG A 54 10.17 9.87 -0.68
CA ARG A 54 11.25 10.73 -1.19
C ARG A 54 12.59 10.30 -0.57
N GLY A 55 13.57 10.04 -1.43
CA GLY A 55 14.96 9.80 -1.04
C GLY A 55 15.77 11.10 -0.94
N SER A 56 17.10 10.98 -0.97
CA SER A 56 18.04 12.12 -0.92
C SER A 56 18.24 12.84 -2.25
N ALA A 57 17.80 12.26 -3.36
CA ALA A 57 17.87 12.83 -4.70
C ALA A 57 16.56 12.61 -5.46
N ASP A 58 16.27 13.44 -6.45
CA ASP A 58 15.06 13.34 -7.27
C ASP A 58 15.15 12.23 -8.33
N GLU A 59 16.36 11.79 -8.69
CA GLU A 59 16.62 10.73 -9.67
C GLU A 59 17.73 9.76 -9.21
N PRO A 60 17.68 8.48 -9.64
CA PRO A 60 16.61 7.87 -10.44
C PRO A 60 15.34 7.58 -9.62
N ARG A 61 14.18 7.54 -10.29
CA ARG A 61 12.91 7.14 -9.67
C ARG A 61 12.73 5.63 -9.79
N ILE A 62 12.58 4.95 -8.65
CA ILE A 62 12.38 3.49 -8.59
C ILE A 62 10.90 3.19 -8.32
N MET A 63 10.30 2.30 -9.12
CA MET A 63 8.92 1.85 -8.94
C MET A 63 8.91 0.38 -8.50
N LEU A 64 8.25 0.10 -7.38
CA LEU A 64 7.90 -1.25 -6.94
C LEU A 64 6.39 -1.38 -7.11
N ALA A 65 5.93 -2.38 -7.87
CA ALA A 65 4.52 -2.59 -8.17
C ALA A 65 4.06 -3.95 -7.66
N GLY A 66 2.84 -3.98 -7.09
CA GLY A 66 2.11 -5.18 -6.69
C GLY A 66 0.64 -5.03 -7.05
N HIS A 67 -0.07 -6.14 -7.18
CA HIS A 67 -1.48 -6.20 -7.53
C HIS A 67 -2.22 -7.24 -6.68
#